data_AF-A0A6M3XT70-F1
#
_entry.id   AF-A0A6M3XT70-F1
#
_cell.length_a   1.000
_cell.length_b   1.000
_cell.length_c   1.000
_cell.angle_alpha   90.00
_cell.angle_beta   90.00
_cell.angle_gamma   90.00
#
_symmetry.space_group_name_H-M   'P 1'
#
loop_
_entity.id
_entity.type
_entity.pdbx_description
1 polymer ?
#
loop_
_entity_poly.entity_id
_entity_poly.type
_entity_poly.pdbx_seq_one_letter_code
_entity_poly.pdbx_strand_id
1 'polypeptide(L)'
;MRLPTLREIDDELVRRDFAEFIKRFWGQVEQSMPLVWTWHFQVLADHFQAITDGKIARIVVNIPPGHGKSIISAVLWPAWEWLTRPGLRSLFGSYAYGLAERDSIRCRELIRSEEYRRLIPRKGSKPSWALKPLPDRLDEFHNTAGGFRQVYSSGGKATGLRGHKVVMDDPINVADANSTGALREAIRIWDQSLSSRFVDPRAVQRVLIMQRLNVGDLAGHCLNVGGYDHLSLPSEARPLHKCCCPEGTACSQRGGTSIGFVDPRDPGQLLNPVVSTADVIAQARRDLGSFGYAGQHDQMPTPLEGGLVRRENFGAYAQLPGTHGDWAQSWDLKGSASKLAGTSYCCGWVLFRPRGSANVYVVDRFRDRVGIVGAIGGIRRFSTLYPTATIRVENKALGPAAIEMLHDEIPGVVADDPDGSKVQRFVACQPMIEAGNVLVPEMAPWLDEFMDEITAFPNGLNDDQVDALTQQLLHWRAKPGGGKPWWT
;
A
#
# COMPACT_ATOMS: atom_id res chain seq x y z
N MET A 1 0.95 57.17 -4.11
CA MET A 1 0.86 55.71 -3.92
C MET A 1 2.29 55.18 -3.98
N ARG A 2 2.78 54.48 -2.95
CA ARG A 2 4.12 53.87 -2.96
C ARG A 2 4.06 52.56 -3.75
N LEU A 3 5.03 52.33 -4.63
CA LEU A 3 5.16 51.05 -5.32
C LEU A 3 5.52 49.94 -4.32
N PRO A 4 4.93 48.73 -4.43
CA PRO A 4 5.28 47.62 -3.57
C PRO A 4 6.75 47.22 -3.79
N THR A 5 7.40 46.79 -2.72
CA THR A 5 8.74 46.20 -2.77
C THR A 5 8.69 44.83 -3.44
N LEU A 6 9.83 44.36 -3.97
CA LEU A 6 9.92 43.02 -4.57
C LEU A 6 9.44 41.93 -3.60
N ARG A 7 9.81 42.06 -2.32
CA ARG A 7 9.38 41.14 -1.27
C ARG A 7 7.87 41.15 -1.04
N GLU A 8 7.22 42.32 -1.11
CA GLU A 8 5.75 42.41 -0.98
C GLU A 8 5.05 41.78 -2.19
N ILE A 9 5.66 41.83 -3.38
CA ILE A 9 5.16 41.15 -4.58
C ILE A 9 5.32 39.63 -4.41
N ASP A 10 6.50 39.16 -4.00
CA ASP A 10 6.76 37.73 -3.77
C ASP A 10 5.81 37.14 -2.70
N ASP A 11 5.61 37.85 -1.59
CA ASP A 11 4.71 37.45 -0.51
C ASP A 11 3.23 37.39 -0.99
N GLU A 12 2.86 38.23 -1.97
CA GLU A 12 1.52 38.22 -2.57
C GLU A 12 1.36 37.08 -3.59
N LEU A 13 2.40 36.78 -4.39
CA LEU A 13 2.42 35.63 -5.29
C LEU A 13 2.24 34.33 -4.52
N VAL A 14 3.03 34.13 -3.46
CA VAL A 14 2.93 32.96 -2.57
C VAL A 14 1.54 32.83 -1.92
N ARG A 15 0.85 33.95 -1.66
CA ARG A 15 -0.53 33.93 -1.12
C ARG A 15 -1.58 33.53 -2.14
N ARG A 16 -1.37 33.82 -3.43
CA ARG A 16 -2.34 33.60 -4.50
C ARG A 16 -2.14 32.31 -5.27
N ASP A 17 -0.91 31.81 -5.28
CA ASP A 17 -0.50 30.67 -6.08
C ASP A 17 0.04 29.56 -5.16
N PHE A 18 -0.63 28.41 -5.19
CA PHE A 18 -0.27 27.30 -4.33
C PHE A 18 1.06 26.64 -4.75
N ALA A 19 1.41 26.67 -6.03
CA ALA A 19 2.70 26.14 -6.49
C ALA A 19 3.87 26.96 -5.93
N GLU A 20 3.75 28.29 -5.96
CA GLU A 20 4.74 29.18 -5.35
C GLU A 20 4.81 29.00 -3.82
N PHE A 21 3.68 28.74 -3.16
CA PHE A 21 3.67 28.38 -1.75
C PHE A 21 4.42 27.07 -1.45
N ILE A 22 4.22 26.03 -2.26
CA ILE A 22 4.95 24.76 -2.11
C ILE A 22 6.45 25.02 -2.25
N LYS A 23 6.88 25.70 -3.32
CA LYS A 23 8.31 26.02 -3.55
C LYS A 23 8.92 26.78 -2.37
N ARG A 24 8.17 27.72 -1.79
CA ARG A 24 8.64 28.56 -0.67
C ARG A 24 8.82 27.77 0.62
N PHE A 25 7.87 26.91 0.96
CA PHE A 25 7.81 26.28 2.28
C PHE A 25 8.25 24.82 2.33
N TRP A 26 8.55 24.20 1.19
CA TRP A 26 9.01 22.80 1.15
C TRP A 26 10.17 22.55 2.10
N GLY A 27 11.23 23.36 2.04
CA GLY A 27 12.43 23.18 2.87
C GLY A 27 12.21 23.35 4.37
N GLN A 28 11.10 23.96 4.80
CA GLN A 28 10.74 24.03 6.22
C GLN A 28 10.04 22.75 6.70
N VAL A 29 9.30 22.09 5.80
CA VAL A 29 8.52 20.88 6.11
C VAL A 29 9.32 19.61 5.87
N GLU A 30 10.13 19.59 4.81
CA GLU A 30 10.96 18.47 4.40
C GLU A 30 12.42 18.94 4.25
N GLN A 31 13.22 18.61 5.26
CA GLN A 31 14.62 19.01 5.35
C GLN A 31 15.56 17.94 4.80
N SER A 32 15.12 16.68 4.74
CA SER A 32 15.96 15.56 4.31
C SER A 32 16.03 15.43 2.79
N MET A 33 15.03 15.95 2.09
CA MET A 33 14.92 15.84 0.64
C MET A 33 14.64 17.21 0.00
N PRO A 34 15.63 17.80 -0.70
CA PRO A 34 15.43 19.03 -1.46
C PRO A 34 14.29 18.88 -2.48
N LEU A 35 13.53 19.95 -2.68
CA LEU A 35 12.49 19.98 -3.70
C LEU A 35 13.11 19.98 -5.09
N VAL A 36 12.84 18.92 -5.84
CA VAL A 36 13.06 18.91 -7.29
C VAL A 36 11.73 19.21 -7.97
N TRP A 37 11.53 20.47 -8.33
CA TRP A 37 10.29 20.88 -9.00
C TRP A 37 10.19 20.23 -10.38
N THR A 38 9.18 19.42 -10.56
CA THR A 38 8.85 18.76 -11.82
C THR A 38 7.37 18.97 -12.12
N TRP A 39 6.96 18.70 -13.36
CA TRP A 39 5.61 19.02 -13.85
C TRP A 39 4.49 18.43 -12.98
N HIS A 40 4.67 17.26 -12.37
CA HIS A 40 3.65 16.64 -11.53
C HIS A 40 3.34 17.46 -10.26
N PHE A 41 4.32 18.19 -9.71
CA PHE A 41 4.06 19.12 -8.61
C PHE A 41 3.18 20.28 -9.04
N GLN A 42 3.38 20.81 -10.26
CA GLN A 42 2.52 21.84 -10.82
C GLN A 42 1.09 21.31 -10.98
N VAL A 43 0.94 20.11 -11.54
CA VAL A 43 -0.37 19.48 -11.71
C VAL A 43 -1.07 19.26 -10.38
N LEU A 44 -0.38 18.75 -9.35
CA LEU A 44 -0.96 18.64 -8.02
C LEU A 44 -1.38 20.01 -7.48
N ALA A 45 -0.49 21.02 -7.56
CA ALA A 45 -0.78 22.36 -7.09
C ALA A 45 -2.03 22.95 -7.76
N ASP A 46 -2.14 22.84 -9.08
CA ASP A 46 -3.28 23.34 -9.86
C ASP A 46 -4.59 22.67 -9.43
N HIS A 47 -4.58 21.35 -9.21
CA HIS A 47 -5.77 20.61 -8.78
C HIS A 47 -6.17 20.96 -7.34
N PHE A 48 -5.22 21.02 -6.40
CA PHE A 48 -5.50 21.41 -5.01
C PHE A 48 -6.00 22.85 -4.91
N GLN A 49 -5.42 23.77 -5.70
CA GLN A 49 -5.91 25.13 -5.81
C GLN A 49 -7.31 25.18 -6.44
N ALA A 50 -7.59 24.40 -7.49
CA ALA A 50 -8.92 24.29 -8.10
C ALA A 50 -9.98 23.78 -7.11
N ILE A 51 -9.62 22.88 -6.18
CA ILE A 51 -10.50 22.48 -5.09
C ILE A 51 -10.81 23.69 -4.20
N THR A 52 -9.77 24.38 -3.72
CA THR A 52 -9.92 25.56 -2.85
C THR A 52 -10.75 26.67 -3.51
N ASP A 53 -10.62 26.85 -4.82
CA ASP A 53 -11.39 27.81 -5.62
C ASP A 53 -12.82 27.35 -5.94
N GLY A 54 -13.19 26.14 -5.53
CA GLY A 54 -14.55 25.60 -5.70
C GLY A 54 -14.83 25.07 -7.11
N LYS A 55 -13.80 24.96 -7.98
CA LYS A 55 -13.91 24.38 -9.32
C LYS A 55 -14.04 22.85 -9.27
N ILE A 56 -13.44 22.23 -8.25
CA ILE A 56 -13.50 20.78 -8.01
C ILE A 56 -14.08 20.54 -6.62
N ALA A 57 -15.25 19.90 -6.54
CA ALA A 57 -15.88 19.56 -5.26
C ALA A 57 -15.41 18.20 -4.74
N ARG A 58 -15.19 17.23 -5.63
CA ARG A 58 -14.87 15.85 -5.26
C ARG A 58 -13.79 15.32 -6.18
N ILE A 59 -12.71 14.77 -5.62
CA ILE A 59 -11.60 14.25 -6.42
C ILE A 59 -11.01 12.99 -5.81
N VAL A 60 -10.62 12.07 -6.68
CA VAL A 60 -9.69 10.97 -6.41
C VAL A 60 -8.36 11.30 -7.10
N VAL A 61 -7.30 11.36 -6.32
CA VAL A 61 -5.92 11.54 -6.79
C VAL A 61 -5.19 10.21 -6.61
N ASN A 62 -4.87 9.56 -7.71
CA ASN A 62 -4.06 8.36 -7.74
C ASN A 62 -2.64 8.67 -8.17
N ILE A 63 -1.69 8.50 -7.26
CA ILE A 63 -0.28 8.83 -7.46
C ILE A 63 0.61 7.80 -6.72
N PRO A 64 1.79 7.43 -7.25
CA PRO A 64 2.60 6.37 -6.71
C PRO A 64 3.30 6.80 -5.41
N PRO A 65 3.85 5.87 -4.63
CA PRO A 65 4.61 6.20 -3.43
C PRO A 65 5.81 7.12 -3.75
N GLY A 66 6.23 7.94 -2.78
CA GLY A 66 7.42 8.80 -2.91
C GLY A 66 7.24 10.12 -3.67
N HIS A 67 6.01 10.51 -4.02
CA HIS A 67 5.74 11.72 -4.82
C HIS A 67 5.18 12.91 -4.00
N GLY A 68 5.52 13.01 -2.71
CA GLY A 68 5.17 14.17 -1.87
C GLY A 68 3.67 14.32 -1.52
N LYS A 69 2.84 13.32 -1.81
CA LYS A 69 1.37 13.39 -1.70
C LYS A 69 0.84 13.86 -0.34
N SER A 70 1.36 13.32 0.77
CA SER A 70 0.94 13.68 2.13
C SER A 70 1.42 15.08 2.52
N ILE A 71 2.65 15.45 2.15
CA ILE A 71 3.21 16.78 2.43
C ILE A 71 2.38 17.86 1.73
N ILE A 72 2.05 17.65 0.45
CA ILE A 72 1.24 18.61 -0.32
C ILE A 72 -0.17 18.68 0.25
N SER A 73 -0.87 17.54 0.35
CA SER A 73 -2.30 17.51 0.66
C SER A 73 -2.64 17.75 2.13
N ALA A 74 -1.80 17.28 3.07
CA ALA A 74 -2.11 17.28 4.51
C ALA A 74 -1.34 18.31 5.34
N VAL A 75 -0.28 18.91 4.76
CA VAL A 75 0.58 19.90 5.44
C VAL A 75 0.57 21.26 4.75
N LEU A 76 1.06 21.35 3.51
CA LEU A 76 1.25 22.62 2.81
C LEU A 76 -0.09 23.24 2.39
N TRP A 77 -0.98 22.44 1.80
CA TRP A 77 -2.27 22.91 1.32
C TRP A 77 -3.17 23.51 2.40
N PRO A 78 -3.45 22.83 3.53
CA PRO A 78 -4.28 23.43 4.59
C PRO A 78 -3.65 24.69 5.19
N ALA A 79 -2.32 24.77 5.28
CA ALA A 79 -1.63 25.98 5.72
C ALA A 79 -1.82 27.13 4.71
N TRP A 80 -1.66 26.88 3.41
CA TRP A 80 -1.86 27.88 2.37
C TRP A 80 -3.29 28.43 2.36
N GLU A 81 -4.29 27.55 2.48
CA GLU A 81 -5.70 27.95 2.49
C GLU A 81 -6.03 28.94 3.61
N TRP A 82 -5.41 28.81 4.78
CA TRP A 82 -5.65 29.73 5.90
C TRP A 82 -5.08 31.13 5.68
N LEU A 83 -4.20 31.34 4.70
CA LEU A 83 -3.76 32.70 4.34
C LEU A 83 -4.91 33.54 3.77
N THR A 84 -5.82 32.93 3.02
CA THR A 84 -6.93 33.64 2.35
C THR A 84 -8.31 33.27 2.92
N ARG A 85 -8.46 32.08 3.49
CA ARG A 85 -9.72 31.52 3.99
C ARG A 85 -9.55 30.97 5.42
N PRO A 86 -9.23 31.80 6.41
CA PRO A 86 -8.94 31.34 7.77
C PRO A 86 -10.14 30.74 8.50
N GLY A 87 -11.37 30.94 8.02
CA GLY A 87 -12.56 30.29 8.56
C GLY A 87 -12.73 28.81 8.13
N LEU A 88 -11.85 28.28 7.26
CA LEU A 88 -11.96 26.90 6.77
C LEU A 88 -11.75 25.88 7.90
N ARG A 89 -12.53 24.80 7.81
CA ARG A 89 -12.63 23.73 8.79
C ARG A 89 -12.41 22.44 8.05
N SER A 90 -11.35 21.72 8.39
CA SER A 90 -10.89 20.58 7.59
C SER A 90 -10.65 19.37 8.47
N LEU A 91 -11.17 18.21 8.02
CA LEU A 91 -10.94 16.91 8.66
C LEU A 91 -9.96 16.11 7.81
N PHE A 92 -8.96 15.50 8.44
CA PHE A 92 -7.93 14.71 7.78
C PHE A 92 -7.90 13.29 8.34
N GLY A 93 -8.00 12.27 7.48
CA GLY A 93 -7.90 10.87 7.86
C GLY A 93 -6.78 10.15 7.11
N SER A 94 -6.26 9.08 7.71
CA SER A 94 -5.32 8.13 7.10
C SER A 94 -5.53 6.74 7.73
N TYR A 95 -5.02 5.67 7.11
CA TYR A 95 -5.09 4.31 7.66
C TYR A 95 -4.49 4.23 9.08
N ALA A 96 -3.37 4.94 9.30
CA ALA A 96 -2.71 5.01 10.58
C ALA A 96 -2.89 6.40 11.20
N TYR A 97 -3.51 6.45 12.38
CA TYR A 97 -3.76 7.69 13.10
C TYR A 97 -2.47 8.50 13.33
N GLY A 98 -1.36 7.84 13.69
CA GLY A 98 -0.08 8.49 13.92
C GLY A 98 0.49 9.22 12.70
N LEU A 99 0.18 8.77 11.47
CA LEU A 99 0.61 9.47 10.25
C LEU A 99 -0.14 10.79 10.09
N ALA A 100 -1.46 10.77 10.27
CA ALA A 100 -2.29 11.98 10.19
C ALA A 100 -1.95 12.98 11.33
N GLU A 101 -1.60 12.47 12.52
CA GLU A 101 -1.10 13.26 13.65
C GLU A 101 0.25 13.92 13.34
N ARG A 102 1.22 13.16 12.80
CA ARG A 102 2.51 13.70 12.33
C ARG A 102 2.31 14.87 11.38
N ASP A 103 1.42 14.72 10.40
CA ASP A 103 1.17 15.77 9.41
C ASP A 103 0.41 16.97 10.01
N SER A 104 -0.41 16.73 11.04
CA SER A 104 -1.01 17.79 11.87
C SER A 104 0.04 18.66 12.54
N ILE A 105 1.02 18.02 13.19
CA ILE A 105 2.10 18.70 13.88
C ILE A 105 2.92 19.52 12.88
N ARG A 106 3.33 18.91 11.75
CA ARG A 106 4.08 19.60 10.69
C ARG A 106 3.33 20.82 10.16
N CYS A 107 2.03 20.71 9.92
CA CYS A 107 1.19 21.83 9.47
C CYS A 107 1.15 22.96 10.49
N ARG A 108 1.01 22.61 11.78
CA ARG A 108 0.96 23.59 12.87
C ARG A 108 2.30 24.30 13.06
N GLU A 109 3.41 23.58 12.99
CA GLU A 109 4.76 24.17 13.12
C GLU A 109 5.09 25.09 11.94
N LEU A 110 4.67 24.72 10.72
CA LEU A 110 4.73 25.61 9.56
C LEU A 110 3.97 26.92 9.82
N ILE A 111 2.73 26.85 10.35
CA ILE A 111 1.92 28.04 10.66
C ILE A 111 2.56 28.90 11.76
N ARG A 112 3.28 28.29 12.71
CA ARG A 112 4.02 28.98 13.78
C ARG A 112 5.28 29.67 13.28
N SER A 113 5.82 29.27 12.12
CA SER A 113 7.06 29.83 11.58
C SER A 113 6.94 31.35 11.37
N GLU A 114 8.04 32.07 11.59
CA GLU A 114 8.04 33.53 11.39
C GLU A 114 7.70 33.87 9.94
N GLU A 115 8.24 33.09 9.01
CA GLU A 115 8.05 33.31 7.59
C GLU A 115 6.59 33.15 7.17
N TYR A 116 5.90 32.11 7.63
CA TYR A 116 4.47 31.95 7.37
C TYR A 116 3.66 33.08 8.01
N ARG A 117 3.96 33.45 9.27
CA ARG A 117 3.24 34.51 9.99
C ARG A 117 3.33 35.88 9.30
N ARG A 118 4.40 36.15 8.53
CA ARG A 118 4.53 37.37 7.73
C ARG A 118 3.52 37.43 6.57
N LEU A 119 3.13 36.28 6.03
CA LEU A 119 2.16 36.18 4.94
C LEU A 119 0.71 36.36 5.41
N ILE A 120 0.43 36.24 6.71
CA ILE A 120 -0.93 36.43 7.23
C ILE A 120 -1.39 37.87 6.97
N PRO A 121 -2.50 38.09 6.25
CA PRO A 121 -3.00 39.43 5.97
C PRO A 121 -3.19 40.21 7.26
N ARG A 122 -2.85 41.50 7.30
CA ARG A 122 -2.93 42.33 8.50
C ARG A 122 -4.15 43.24 8.46
N LYS A 123 -4.79 43.44 9.61
CA LYS A 123 -5.83 44.45 9.83
C LYS A 123 -5.26 45.51 10.77
N GLY A 124 -4.68 46.56 10.18
CA GLY A 124 -3.85 47.51 10.92
C GLY A 124 -2.55 46.87 11.38
N SER A 125 -2.18 47.03 12.66
CA SER A 125 -0.95 46.46 13.23
C SER A 125 -1.04 44.96 13.53
N LYS A 126 -2.25 44.40 13.63
CA LYS A 126 -2.50 43.01 14.05
C LYS A 126 -2.73 42.09 12.84
N PRO A 127 -2.32 40.82 12.91
CA PRO A 127 -2.70 39.84 11.90
C PRO A 127 -4.23 39.65 11.90
N SER A 128 -4.79 39.33 10.74
CA SER A 128 -6.24 39.10 10.55
C SER A 128 -6.74 37.89 11.34
N TRP A 129 -5.86 36.94 11.65
CA TRP A 129 -6.11 35.82 12.53
C TRP A 129 -4.81 35.37 13.22
N ALA A 130 -4.94 34.61 14.30
CA ALA A 130 -3.83 33.94 14.99
C ALA A 130 -4.25 32.52 15.40
N LEU A 131 -3.28 31.64 15.66
CA LEU A 131 -3.57 30.38 16.32
C LEU A 131 -4.12 30.63 17.72
N LYS A 132 -5.17 29.89 18.11
CA LYS A 132 -5.66 29.94 19.49
C LYS A 132 -4.67 29.22 20.41
N PRO A 133 -4.41 29.76 21.62
CA PRO A 133 -3.72 29.02 22.66
C PRO A 133 -4.66 27.91 23.13
N LEU A 134 -4.52 26.73 22.55
CA LEU A 134 -5.22 25.51 22.96
C LEU A 134 -4.25 24.61 23.75
N PRO A 135 -4.76 23.69 24.59
CA PRO A 135 -3.93 22.60 25.11
C PRO A 135 -3.25 21.87 23.95
N ASP A 136 -2.06 21.30 24.20
CA ASP A 136 -1.20 20.58 23.22
C ASP A 136 -1.85 19.30 22.67
N ARG A 137 -2.99 19.46 22.00
CA ARG A 137 -3.61 18.43 21.19
C ARG A 137 -2.79 18.30 19.91
N LEU A 138 -2.27 17.11 19.67
CA LEU A 138 -1.51 16.80 18.46
C LEU A 138 -2.45 16.61 17.26
N ASP A 139 -3.68 16.19 17.55
CA ASP A 139 -4.73 15.83 16.60
C ASP A 139 -5.59 17.02 16.13
N GLU A 140 -5.48 18.18 16.76
CA GLU A 140 -6.40 19.29 16.52
C GLU A 140 -5.80 20.67 16.83
N PHE A 141 -6.07 21.67 16.00
CA PHE A 141 -5.79 23.07 16.32
C PHE A 141 -6.76 24.03 15.65
N HIS A 142 -6.94 25.21 16.26
CA HIS A 142 -7.90 26.25 15.85
C HIS A 142 -7.23 27.60 15.69
N ASN A 143 -7.85 28.48 14.92
CA ASN A 143 -7.48 29.89 14.82
C ASN A 143 -8.57 30.84 15.34
N THR A 144 -8.24 32.12 15.49
CA THR A 144 -9.17 33.16 15.98
C THR A 144 -10.27 33.53 14.98
N ALA A 145 -10.18 33.09 13.73
CA ALA A 145 -11.24 33.27 12.72
C ALA A 145 -12.28 32.13 12.73
N GLY A 146 -12.13 31.13 13.62
CA GLY A 146 -13.07 30.02 13.77
C GLY A 146 -12.84 28.85 12.81
N GLY A 147 -11.70 28.83 12.11
CA GLY A 147 -11.22 27.67 11.37
C GLY A 147 -10.51 26.67 12.29
N PHE A 148 -10.54 25.39 11.88
CA PHE A 148 -9.84 24.31 12.57
C PHE A 148 -9.32 23.26 11.60
N ARG A 149 -8.27 22.56 12.02
CA ARG A 149 -7.81 21.31 11.41
C ARG A 149 -7.92 20.22 12.46
N GLN A 150 -8.53 19.09 12.11
CA GLN A 150 -8.65 17.95 13.03
C GLN A 150 -8.32 16.64 12.31
N VAL A 151 -7.64 15.75 13.01
CA VAL A 151 -7.40 14.37 12.58
C VAL A 151 -8.62 13.52 12.91
N TYR A 152 -9.10 12.79 11.92
CA TYR A 152 -10.17 11.82 12.05
C TYR A 152 -9.59 10.43 12.34
N SER A 153 -10.13 9.74 13.35
CA SER A 153 -9.82 8.33 13.63
C SER A 153 -11.06 7.45 13.46
N SER A 154 -10.85 6.27 12.88
CA SER A 154 -11.86 5.21 12.71
C SER A 154 -12.51 4.78 14.04
N GLY A 155 -11.80 4.95 15.16
CA GLY A 155 -12.27 4.66 16.53
C GLY A 155 -13.13 5.75 17.19
N GLY A 156 -13.62 6.75 16.46
CA GLY A 156 -14.64 7.68 16.96
C GLY A 156 -14.15 8.84 17.84
N LYS A 157 -12.84 9.13 17.89
CA LYS A 157 -12.30 10.30 18.63
C LYS A 157 -12.63 11.66 17.98
N ALA A 158 -13.19 11.69 16.76
CA ALA A 158 -13.69 12.91 16.14
C ALA A 158 -15.06 13.31 16.76
N THR A 159 -15.01 13.86 17.97
CA THR A 159 -16.18 14.37 18.70
C THR A 159 -16.76 15.61 18.00
N GLY A 160 -18.06 15.57 17.66
CA GLY A 160 -18.93 16.74 17.40
C GLY A 160 -18.61 17.75 16.28
N LEU A 161 -17.41 17.77 15.71
CA LEU A 161 -16.99 18.81 14.77
C LEU A 161 -17.45 18.51 13.34
N ARG A 162 -17.81 19.58 12.62
CA ARG A 162 -18.24 19.56 11.22
C ARG A 162 -17.27 20.38 10.38
N GLY A 163 -16.76 19.77 9.31
CA GLY A 163 -15.82 20.39 8.37
C GLY A 163 -16.50 20.93 7.11
N HIS A 164 -15.86 21.92 6.48
CA HIS A 164 -16.12 22.32 5.10
C HIS A 164 -15.47 21.35 4.10
N LYS A 165 -14.40 20.68 4.55
CA LYS A 165 -13.60 19.76 3.73
C LYS A 165 -13.22 18.50 4.51
N VAL A 166 -13.19 17.37 3.80
CA VAL A 166 -12.64 16.10 4.28
C VAL A 166 -11.58 15.61 3.31
N VAL A 167 -10.41 15.27 3.85
CA VAL A 167 -9.27 14.71 3.12
C VAL A 167 -8.94 13.34 3.70
N MET A 168 -8.78 12.35 2.84
CA MET A 168 -8.32 11.02 3.20
C MET A 168 -7.04 10.71 2.44
N ASP A 169 -5.94 10.52 3.17
CA ASP A 169 -4.60 10.22 2.66
C ASP A 169 -4.23 8.78 2.99
N ASP A 170 -4.12 7.93 1.96
CA ASP A 170 -3.89 6.48 2.07
C ASP A 170 -4.81 5.83 3.14
N PRO A 171 -6.10 5.55 2.85
CA PRO A 171 -7.02 4.98 3.83
C PRO A 171 -6.74 3.51 4.19
N ILE A 172 -5.89 2.83 3.43
CA ILE A 172 -5.62 1.40 3.53
C ILE A 172 -4.11 1.19 3.56
N ASN A 173 -3.62 0.36 4.49
CA ASN A 173 -2.23 -0.09 4.50
C ASN A 173 -1.99 -1.04 3.32
N VAL A 174 -0.83 -0.95 2.68
CA VAL A 174 -0.38 -1.91 1.64
C VAL A 174 -0.50 -3.36 2.12
N ALA A 175 -0.18 -3.62 3.39
CA ALA A 175 -0.33 -4.92 4.02
C ALA A 175 -1.77 -5.47 3.97
N ASP A 176 -2.75 -4.60 4.11
CA ASP A 176 -4.17 -4.93 4.18
C ASP A 176 -4.89 -4.77 2.84
N ALA A 177 -4.15 -4.56 1.75
CA ALA A 177 -4.67 -4.31 0.41
C ALA A 177 -5.70 -5.36 -0.06
N ASN A 178 -5.57 -6.59 0.40
CA ASN A 178 -6.45 -7.71 0.03
C ASN A 178 -7.37 -8.16 1.19
N SER A 179 -7.35 -7.46 2.32
CA SER A 179 -8.26 -7.74 3.43
C SER A 179 -9.63 -7.16 3.12
N THR A 180 -10.61 -8.02 2.81
CA THR A 180 -11.99 -7.58 2.56
C THR A 180 -12.57 -6.78 3.73
N GLY A 181 -12.14 -7.07 4.95
CA GLY A 181 -12.51 -6.31 6.15
C GLY A 181 -11.96 -4.88 6.11
N ALA A 182 -10.66 -4.72 5.82
CA ALA A 182 -10.03 -3.40 5.74
C ALA A 182 -10.59 -2.55 4.59
N LEU A 183 -10.82 -3.16 3.41
CA LEU A 183 -11.43 -2.49 2.26
C LEU A 183 -12.84 -1.97 2.60
N ARG A 184 -13.69 -2.84 3.18
CA ARG A 184 -15.05 -2.46 3.59
C ARG A 184 -15.06 -1.39 4.67
N GLU A 185 -14.12 -1.45 5.62
CA GLU A 185 -14.03 -0.47 6.69
C GLU A 185 -13.64 0.91 6.15
N ALA A 186 -12.67 0.99 5.23
CA ALA A 186 -12.30 2.24 4.57
C ALA A 186 -13.50 2.88 3.83
N ILE A 187 -14.27 2.06 3.10
CA ILE A 187 -15.51 2.49 2.42
C ILE A 187 -16.56 2.94 3.45
N ARG A 188 -16.78 2.18 4.51
CA ARG A 188 -17.75 2.51 5.57
C ARG A 188 -17.41 3.85 6.25
N ILE A 189 -16.13 4.08 6.57
CA ILE A 189 -15.68 5.34 7.15
C ILE A 189 -15.96 6.50 6.20
N TRP A 190 -15.64 6.34 4.92
CA TRP A 190 -15.86 7.38 3.92
C TRP A 190 -17.35 7.68 3.72
N ASP A 191 -18.18 6.67 3.50
CA ASP A 191 -19.58 6.85 3.11
C ASP A 191 -20.53 7.08 4.27
N GLN A 192 -20.26 6.53 5.45
CA GLN A 192 -21.18 6.63 6.59
C GLN A 192 -20.63 7.58 7.65
N SER A 193 -19.37 7.42 8.04
CA SER A 193 -18.85 8.17 9.18
C SER A 193 -18.50 9.61 8.82
N LEU A 194 -17.83 9.85 7.70
CA LEU A 194 -17.40 11.18 7.27
C LEU A 194 -18.51 11.96 6.54
N SER A 195 -19.46 11.26 5.91
CA SER A 195 -20.58 11.90 5.21
C SER A 195 -21.51 12.71 6.14
N SER A 196 -21.58 12.33 7.41
CA SER A 196 -22.37 13.03 8.43
C SER A 196 -21.66 14.24 9.05
N ARG A 197 -20.41 14.51 8.67
CA ARG A 197 -19.52 15.49 9.32
C ARG A 197 -19.37 16.79 8.54
N PHE A 198 -20.34 17.12 7.69
CA PHE A 198 -20.28 18.31 6.85
C PHE A 198 -21.02 19.48 7.48
N VAL A 199 -20.45 20.69 7.33
CA VAL A 199 -21.13 21.94 7.70
C VAL A 199 -22.34 22.17 6.79
N ASP A 200 -22.14 22.08 5.47
CA ASP A 200 -23.19 22.07 4.46
C ASP A 200 -23.00 20.84 3.54
N PRO A 201 -23.92 19.85 3.56
CA PRO A 201 -23.83 18.68 2.68
C PRO A 201 -23.81 19.00 1.18
N ARG A 202 -24.26 20.19 0.76
CA ARG A 202 -24.32 20.62 -0.65
C ARG A 202 -23.02 21.19 -1.17
N ALA A 203 -22.14 21.67 -0.28
CA ALA A 203 -20.93 22.43 -0.64
C ALA A 203 -19.64 21.75 -0.16
N VAL A 204 -19.69 20.46 0.15
CA VAL A 204 -18.54 19.80 0.77
C VAL A 204 -17.45 19.44 -0.24
N GLN A 205 -16.21 19.71 0.13
CA GLN A 205 -15.03 19.24 -0.58
C GLN A 205 -14.61 17.86 -0.07
N ARG A 206 -14.58 16.85 -0.96
CA ARG A 206 -14.11 15.49 -0.64
C ARG A 206 -12.87 15.17 -1.46
N VAL A 207 -11.76 14.93 -0.78
CA VAL A 207 -10.48 14.65 -1.41
C VAL A 207 -9.98 13.30 -0.94
N LEU A 208 -9.83 12.37 -1.88
CA LEU A 208 -9.13 11.12 -1.65
C LEU A 208 -7.80 11.20 -2.39
N ILE A 209 -6.69 10.95 -1.69
CA ILE A 209 -5.38 10.82 -2.30
C ILE A 209 -4.75 9.51 -1.83
N MET A 210 -4.39 8.65 -2.78
CA MET A 210 -3.78 7.36 -2.47
C MET A 210 -3.10 6.75 -3.69
N GLN A 211 -2.13 5.87 -3.48
CA GLN A 211 -1.79 4.89 -4.52
C GLN A 211 -2.86 3.80 -4.59
N ARG A 212 -3.17 3.27 -5.77
CA ARG A 212 -4.10 2.14 -5.88
C ARG A 212 -3.48 0.88 -5.29
N LEU A 213 -4.32 0.09 -4.62
CA LEU A 213 -3.90 -1.16 -3.95
C LEU A 213 -4.73 -2.36 -4.40
N ASN A 214 -6.02 -2.15 -4.67
CA ASN A 214 -6.95 -3.23 -5.03
C ASN A 214 -8.08 -2.68 -5.92
N VAL A 215 -8.71 -3.52 -6.73
CA VAL A 215 -9.86 -3.11 -7.54
C VAL A 215 -11.01 -2.59 -6.66
N GLY A 216 -11.21 -3.21 -5.50
CA GLY A 216 -12.19 -2.83 -4.48
C GLY A 216 -11.67 -1.87 -3.40
N ASP A 217 -10.54 -1.20 -3.63
CA ASP A 217 -10.08 -0.13 -2.75
C ASP A 217 -11.00 1.10 -2.77
N LEU A 218 -10.78 2.04 -1.83
CA LEU A 218 -11.65 3.21 -1.70
C LEU A 218 -11.68 4.07 -2.98
N ALA A 219 -10.57 4.15 -3.71
CA ALA A 219 -10.51 4.83 -4.99
C ALA A 219 -11.40 4.12 -6.03
N GLY A 220 -11.29 2.80 -6.15
CA GLY A 220 -12.17 1.99 -7.00
C GLY A 220 -13.65 2.19 -6.67
N HIS A 221 -14.00 2.19 -5.39
CA HIS A 221 -15.36 2.48 -4.92
C HIS A 221 -15.84 3.88 -5.33
N CYS A 222 -15.05 4.93 -5.07
CA CYS A 222 -15.43 6.31 -5.42
C CYS A 222 -15.60 6.50 -6.93
N LEU A 223 -14.73 5.89 -7.73
CA LEU A 223 -14.81 5.94 -9.19
C LEU A 223 -16.03 5.18 -9.72
N ASN A 224 -16.42 4.06 -9.09
CA ASN A 224 -17.62 3.30 -9.46
C ASN A 224 -18.92 4.02 -9.07
N VAL A 225 -18.96 4.68 -7.91
CA VAL A 225 -20.10 5.53 -7.51
C VAL A 225 -20.26 6.73 -8.45
N GLY A 226 -19.14 7.27 -8.94
CA GLY A 226 -19.13 8.41 -9.85
C GLY A 226 -19.30 9.76 -9.15
N GLY A 227 -19.21 10.85 -9.94
CA GLY A 227 -19.28 12.22 -9.42
C GLY A 227 -17.99 12.71 -8.75
N TYR A 228 -16.85 12.09 -9.07
CA TYR A 228 -15.51 12.50 -8.66
C TYR A 228 -14.67 12.84 -9.88
N ASP A 229 -13.92 13.94 -9.82
CA ASP A 229 -12.78 14.14 -10.71
C ASP A 229 -11.73 13.05 -10.44
N HIS A 230 -11.01 12.62 -11.47
CA HIS A 230 -9.99 11.59 -11.33
C HIS A 230 -8.66 12.06 -11.90
N LEU A 231 -7.73 12.42 -11.00
CA LEU A 231 -6.35 12.70 -11.35
C LEU A 231 -5.53 11.41 -11.17
N SER A 232 -5.16 10.75 -12.26
CA SER A 232 -4.31 9.55 -12.23
C SER A 232 -2.93 9.87 -12.80
N LEU A 233 -1.90 9.72 -11.98
CA LEU A 233 -0.51 9.97 -12.33
C LEU A 233 0.30 8.67 -12.15
N PRO A 234 0.39 7.79 -13.16
CA PRO A 234 1.19 6.57 -13.04
C PRO A 234 2.69 6.87 -13.12
N SER A 235 3.52 6.00 -12.53
CA SER A 235 4.98 6.11 -12.58
C SER A 235 5.52 6.16 -14.01
N GLU A 236 4.97 5.33 -14.90
CA GLU A 236 5.22 5.36 -16.34
C GLU A 236 3.95 5.83 -17.06
N ALA A 237 4.10 6.77 -17.99
CA ALA A 237 3.00 7.21 -18.83
C ALA A 237 2.47 6.02 -19.65
N ARG A 238 1.16 5.91 -19.77
CA ARG A 238 0.53 4.84 -20.55
C ARG A 238 0.08 5.38 -21.90
N PRO A 239 -0.06 4.51 -22.91
CA PRO A 239 -0.86 4.84 -24.08
C PRO A 239 -2.21 5.38 -23.62
N LEU A 240 -2.59 6.56 -24.11
CA LEU A 240 -3.95 7.06 -23.99
C LEU A 240 -4.85 6.06 -24.71
N HIS A 241 -5.29 5.00 -24.02
CA HIS A 241 -6.33 4.15 -24.55
C HIS A 241 -7.54 5.07 -24.74
N LYS A 242 -8.08 5.09 -25.96
CA LYS A 242 -9.46 5.50 -26.19
C LYS A 242 -10.33 4.58 -25.31
N CYS A 243 -10.61 4.96 -24.05
CA CYS A 243 -11.65 4.25 -23.28
C CYS A 243 -12.92 4.27 -24.14
N CYS A 244 -13.83 3.32 -24.01
CA CYS A 244 -15.15 3.41 -24.62
C CYS A 244 -16.07 4.46 -23.94
N CYS A 245 -15.56 5.11 -22.90
CA CYS A 245 -16.25 6.10 -22.09
C CYS A 245 -16.61 7.37 -22.90
N PRO A 246 -17.77 8.01 -22.67
CA PRO A 246 -18.03 9.34 -23.22
C PRO A 246 -16.96 10.37 -22.76
N GLU A 247 -16.67 11.37 -23.59
CA GLU A 247 -15.85 12.52 -23.17
C GLU A 247 -16.51 13.24 -21.99
N GLY A 248 -15.71 13.63 -20.98
CA GLY A 248 -16.21 14.25 -19.76
C GLY A 248 -16.69 13.29 -18.67
N THR A 249 -16.66 11.97 -18.88
CA THR A 249 -16.97 10.99 -17.83
C THR A 249 -15.74 10.65 -17.00
N ALA A 250 -15.86 10.75 -15.68
CA ALA A 250 -14.85 10.27 -14.74
C ALA A 250 -14.58 8.78 -14.97
N CYS A 251 -13.39 8.46 -15.45
CA CYS A 251 -13.01 7.10 -15.82
C CYS A 251 -11.71 6.73 -15.11
N SER A 252 -11.71 5.55 -14.48
CA SER A 252 -10.52 4.95 -13.88
C SER A 252 -9.37 4.75 -14.88
N GLN A 253 -9.67 4.64 -16.17
CA GLN A 253 -8.69 4.41 -17.24
C GLN A 253 -8.20 5.68 -17.96
N ARG A 254 -9.02 6.74 -18.05
CA ARG A 254 -8.64 7.97 -18.77
C ARG A 254 -7.96 9.03 -17.91
N GLY A 255 -8.24 9.07 -16.60
CA GLY A 255 -7.70 10.13 -15.72
C GLY A 255 -8.05 11.53 -16.24
N GLY A 256 -9.31 11.94 -16.07
CA GLY A 256 -9.80 13.24 -16.50
C GLY A 256 -10.30 14.06 -15.32
N THR A 257 -10.03 15.36 -15.36
CA THR A 257 -10.51 16.32 -14.35
C THR A 257 -11.28 17.46 -15.01
N SER A 258 -12.18 18.06 -14.24
CA SER A 258 -13.05 19.16 -14.66
C SER A 258 -12.27 20.43 -15.07
N ILE A 259 -10.97 20.49 -14.76
CA ILE A 259 -10.07 21.56 -15.20
C ILE A 259 -9.31 21.23 -16.49
N GLY A 260 -9.63 20.12 -17.16
CA GLY A 260 -9.11 19.78 -18.49
C GLY A 260 -7.69 19.20 -18.48
N PHE A 261 -7.27 18.55 -17.39
CA PHE A 261 -5.97 17.92 -17.34
C PHE A 261 -5.87 16.75 -18.33
N VAL A 262 -4.76 16.71 -19.06
CA VAL A 262 -4.33 15.60 -19.91
C VAL A 262 -2.85 15.36 -19.61
N ASP A 263 -2.47 14.09 -19.41
CA ASP A 263 -1.08 13.72 -19.18
C ASP A 263 -0.25 14.10 -20.43
N PRO A 264 0.73 15.02 -20.33
CA PRO A 264 1.47 15.52 -21.48
C PRO A 264 2.56 14.56 -21.95
N ARG A 265 2.77 13.46 -21.22
CA ARG A 265 3.85 12.51 -21.48
C ARG A 265 3.55 11.56 -22.62
N ASP A 266 4.58 11.24 -23.39
CA ASP A 266 4.54 10.10 -24.30
C ASP A 266 4.56 8.78 -23.52
N PRO A 267 3.94 7.70 -24.04
CA PRO A 267 3.94 6.40 -23.38
C PRO A 267 5.36 5.93 -23.00
N GLY A 268 5.52 5.46 -21.77
CA GLY A 268 6.79 5.02 -21.18
C GLY A 268 7.58 6.11 -20.47
N GLN A 269 7.25 7.40 -20.63
CA GLN A 269 7.97 8.46 -19.92
C GLN A 269 7.66 8.46 -18.40
N LEU A 270 8.71 8.66 -17.60
CA LEU A 270 8.62 8.61 -16.14
C LEU A 270 7.97 9.87 -15.56
N LEU A 271 7.22 9.71 -14.47
CA LEU A 271 6.53 10.79 -13.76
C LEU A 271 7.52 11.79 -13.14
N ASN A 272 8.57 11.24 -12.52
CA ASN A 272 9.67 11.99 -11.92
C ASN A 272 11.00 11.29 -12.23
N PRO A 273 11.63 11.55 -13.39
CA PRO A 273 12.85 10.87 -13.80
C PRO A 273 14.07 11.21 -12.92
N VAL A 274 14.00 12.25 -12.09
CA VAL A 274 15.11 12.67 -11.23
C VAL A 274 15.18 11.83 -9.96
N VAL A 275 14.03 11.59 -9.31
CA VAL A 275 13.96 10.82 -8.05
C VAL A 275 13.61 9.35 -8.32
N SER A 276 12.70 9.10 -9.27
CA SER A 276 12.28 7.77 -9.68
C SER A 276 12.90 7.47 -11.05
N THR A 277 14.21 7.21 -11.05
CA THR A 277 14.95 6.87 -12.27
C THR A 277 14.45 5.55 -12.87
N ALA A 278 14.83 5.27 -14.12
CA ALA A 278 14.48 4.01 -14.79
C ALA A 278 14.92 2.77 -13.97
N ASP A 279 16.09 2.82 -13.34
CA ASP A 279 16.59 1.72 -12.50
C ASP A 279 15.75 1.52 -11.23
N VAL A 280 15.34 2.62 -10.59
CA VAL A 280 14.46 2.58 -9.40
C VAL A 280 13.10 1.99 -9.77
N ILE A 281 12.54 2.40 -10.91
CA ILE A 281 11.27 1.88 -11.41
C ILE A 281 11.38 0.40 -11.79
N ALA A 282 12.45 0.01 -12.49
CA ALA A 282 12.70 -1.38 -12.83
C ALA A 282 12.89 -2.25 -11.58
N GLN A 283 13.55 -1.72 -10.54
CA GLN A 283 13.69 -2.40 -9.26
C GLN A 283 12.34 -2.52 -8.54
N ALA A 284 11.55 -1.45 -8.48
CA ALA A 284 10.21 -1.48 -7.91
C ALA A 284 9.30 -2.52 -8.61
N ARG A 285 9.40 -2.64 -9.94
CA ARG A 285 8.68 -3.66 -10.72
C ARG A 285 9.09 -5.09 -10.33
N ARG A 286 10.38 -5.33 -10.07
CA ARG A 286 10.87 -6.64 -9.58
C ARG A 286 10.41 -6.91 -8.15
N ASP A 287 10.49 -5.92 -7.26
CA ASP A 287 10.21 -6.12 -5.84
C ASP A 287 8.72 -6.31 -5.55
N LEU A 288 7.85 -5.61 -6.27
CA LEU A 288 6.40 -5.65 -6.09
C LEU A 288 5.70 -6.75 -6.89
N GLY A 289 6.39 -7.34 -7.88
CA GLY A 289 5.78 -8.24 -8.85
C GLY A 289 4.75 -7.54 -9.74
N SER A 290 4.17 -8.29 -10.67
CA SER A 290 3.21 -7.76 -11.66
C SER A 290 1.98 -7.08 -11.02
N PHE A 291 1.34 -7.74 -10.05
CA PHE A 291 0.12 -7.24 -9.39
C PHE A 291 0.38 -6.03 -8.49
N GLY A 292 1.43 -6.08 -7.67
CA GLY A 292 1.78 -4.99 -6.77
C GLY A 292 2.19 -3.73 -7.55
N TYR A 293 2.94 -3.91 -8.65
CA TYR A 293 3.33 -2.81 -9.54
C TYR A 293 2.12 -2.21 -10.26
N ALA A 294 1.24 -3.05 -10.82
CA ALA A 294 0.04 -2.61 -11.53
C ALA A 294 -0.86 -1.74 -10.64
N GLY A 295 -1.03 -2.11 -9.37
CA GLY A 295 -1.71 -1.28 -8.39
C GLY A 295 -0.93 0.00 -8.05
N GLN A 296 0.24 -0.15 -7.42
CA GLN A 296 0.90 0.96 -6.73
C GLN A 296 1.59 1.96 -7.67
N HIS A 297 2.07 1.51 -8.83
CA HIS A 297 2.80 2.34 -9.78
C HIS A 297 1.94 2.67 -11.01
N ASP A 298 1.26 1.69 -11.61
CA ASP A 298 0.43 1.93 -12.80
C ASP A 298 -0.97 2.49 -12.46
N GLN A 299 -1.37 2.50 -11.18
CA GLN A 299 -2.71 2.91 -10.73
C GLN A 299 -3.86 2.09 -11.36
N MET A 300 -3.58 0.86 -11.78
CA MET A 300 -4.52 -0.07 -12.39
C MET A 300 -4.38 -1.45 -11.73
N PRO A 301 -4.97 -1.62 -10.54
CA PRO A 301 -4.96 -2.92 -9.90
C PRO A 301 -5.72 -3.92 -10.78
N THR A 302 -5.15 -5.11 -10.94
CA THR A 302 -5.77 -6.21 -11.68
C THR A 302 -6.67 -7.02 -10.74
N PRO A 303 -7.86 -7.47 -11.17
CA PRO A 303 -8.65 -8.41 -10.39
C PRO A 303 -7.84 -9.66 -10.08
N LEU A 304 -7.89 -10.11 -8.83
CA LEU A 304 -7.25 -11.37 -8.41
C LEU A 304 -7.97 -12.61 -8.97
N GLU A 305 -9.08 -12.44 -9.71
CA GLU A 305 -9.84 -13.54 -10.32
C GLU A 305 -9.01 -14.41 -11.29
N GLY A 306 -7.88 -13.90 -11.79
CA GLY A 306 -6.97 -14.65 -12.66
C GLY A 306 -5.84 -15.40 -11.94
N GLY A 307 -5.81 -15.41 -10.59
CA GLY A 307 -4.70 -15.98 -9.83
C GLY A 307 -3.51 -15.04 -9.68
N LEU A 308 -2.72 -15.22 -8.62
CA LEU A 308 -1.52 -14.39 -8.36
C LEU A 308 -0.30 -14.76 -9.22
N VAL A 309 -0.25 -15.99 -9.75
CA VAL A 309 0.82 -16.49 -10.62
C VAL A 309 0.21 -17.32 -11.75
N ARG A 310 0.92 -17.40 -12.86
CA ARG A 310 0.59 -18.27 -14.01
C ARG A 310 1.49 -19.49 -14.03
N ARG A 311 1.03 -20.57 -14.64
CA ARG A 311 1.79 -21.83 -14.78
C ARG A 311 3.17 -21.61 -15.41
N GLU A 312 3.24 -20.76 -16.43
CA GLU A 312 4.47 -20.38 -17.14
C GLU A 312 5.49 -19.61 -16.29
N ASN A 313 5.10 -19.11 -15.11
CA ASN A 313 6.04 -18.47 -14.21
C ASN A 313 7.00 -19.48 -13.59
N PHE A 314 6.56 -20.72 -13.33
CA PHE A 314 7.43 -21.73 -12.73
C PHE A 314 8.44 -22.26 -13.75
N GLY A 315 9.69 -22.41 -13.32
CA GLY A 315 10.68 -23.15 -14.10
C GLY A 315 10.33 -24.65 -14.11
N ALA A 316 10.83 -25.37 -15.11
CA ALA A 316 10.68 -26.82 -15.19
C ALA A 316 12.04 -27.52 -15.08
N TYR A 317 12.08 -28.72 -14.49
CA TYR A 317 13.29 -29.55 -14.49
C TYR A 317 12.98 -31.02 -14.81
N ALA A 318 13.80 -31.63 -15.67
CA ALA A 318 13.77 -33.06 -15.95
C ALA A 318 14.54 -33.87 -14.88
N GLN A 319 15.69 -33.34 -14.45
CA GLN A 319 16.56 -33.97 -13.45
C GLN A 319 17.13 -32.91 -12.51
N LEU A 320 17.27 -33.27 -11.23
CA LEU A 320 17.94 -32.40 -10.26
C LEU A 320 19.42 -32.19 -10.65
N PRO A 321 19.98 -30.98 -10.44
CA PRO A 321 21.37 -30.67 -10.79
C PRO A 321 22.41 -31.38 -9.90
N GLY A 322 21.97 -32.27 -9.01
CA GLY A 322 22.76 -32.99 -8.02
C GLY A 322 22.02 -33.08 -6.68
N THR A 323 22.69 -33.59 -5.67
CA THR A 323 22.16 -33.70 -4.29
C THR A 323 22.86 -32.78 -3.29
N HIS A 324 23.93 -32.09 -3.72
CA HIS A 324 24.71 -31.19 -2.86
C HIS A 324 24.07 -29.80 -2.77
N GLY A 325 23.50 -29.49 -1.61
CA GLY A 325 22.81 -28.23 -1.34
C GLY A 325 21.97 -28.31 -0.08
N ASP A 326 21.13 -27.30 0.11
CA ASP A 326 20.22 -27.23 1.25
C ASP A 326 18.95 -28.03 0.92
N TRP A 327 18.64 -29.02 1.75
CA TRP A 327 17.38 -29.74 1.72
C TRP A 327 16.49 -29.22 2.83
N ALA A 328 15.20 -29.08 2.55
CA ALA A 328 14.21 -28.66 3.53
C ALA A 328 12.90 -29.41 3.36
N GLN A 329 12.24 -29.68 4.49
CA GLN A 329 10.85 -30.07 4.55
C GLN A 329 10.05 -28.92 5.17
N SER A 330 8.91 -28.60 4.58
CA SER A 330 8.05 -27.52 5.05
C SER A 330 6.61 -28.01 5.19
N TRP A 331 6.07 -27.91 6.40
CA TRP A 331 4.82 -28.55 6.78
C TRP A 331 3.79 -27.53 7.29
N ASP A 332 2.59 -27.60 6.73
CA ASP A 332 1.35 -26.98 7.24
C ASP A 332 0.41 -28.10 7.68
N LEU A 333 0.21 -28.21 8.99
CA LEU A 333 -0.52 -29.31 9.62
C LEU A 333 -1.90 -28.85 10.09
N LYS A 334 -2.87 -28.81 9.18
CA LYS A 334 -4.27 -28.50 9.51
C LYS A 334 -5.01 -29.72 10.03
N GLY A 335 -5.72 -29.56 11.16
CA GLY A 335 -6.56 -30.63 11.72
C GLY A 335 -6.99 -30.38 13.17
N SER A 336 -7.84 -31.27 13.70
CA SER A 336 -8.17 -31.35 15.12
C SER A 336 -7.49 -32.58 15.73
N ALA A 337 -7.23 -32.58 17.04
CA ALA A 337 -6.59 -33.70 17.75
C ALA A 337 -7.42 -35.02 17.76
N SER A 338 -8.59 -35.06 17.12
CA SER A 338 -9.46 -36.23 17.07
C SER A 338 -9.06 -37.22 15.96
N LYS A 339 -9.33 -38.52 16.15
CA LYS A 339 -8.99 -39.61 15.20
C LYS A 339 -9.81 -39.62 13.90
N LEU A 340 -10.76 -38.69 13.73
CA LEU A 340 -11.56 -38.59 12.50
C LEU A 340 -10.86 -37.66 11.51
N ALA A 341 -10.78 -38.08 10.24
CA ALA A 341 -10.21 -37.27 9.17
C ALA A 341 -10.82 -35.86 9.18
N GLY A 342 -9.96 -34.84 9.31
CA GLY A 342 -10.38 -33.44 9.28
C GLY A 342 -10.91 -33.03 7.90
N THR A 343 -11.61 -31.90 7.83
CA THR A 343 -12.05 -31.29 6.56
C THR A 343 -10.90 -30.63 5.78
N SER A 344 -9.76 -30.40 6.43
CA SER A 344 -8.59 -29.70 5.88
C SER A 344 -7.41 -30.65 5.67
N TYR A 345 -6.57 -30.37 4.67
CA TYR A 345 -5.40 -31.20 4.37
C TYR A 345 -4.19 -30.82 5.25
N CYS A 346 -3.46 -31.83 5.72
CA CYS A 346 -2.06 -31.64 6.11
C CYS A 346 -1.20 -31.68 4.84
N CYS A 347 -0.35 -30.67 4.65
CA CYS A 347 0.54 -30.56 3.49
C CYS A 347 2.00 -30.50 3.92
N GLY A 348 2.86 -31.19 3.17
CA GLY A 348 4.31 -31.19 3.36
C GLY A 348 5.02 -31.11 2.02
N TRP A 349 5.98 -30.20 1.90
CA TRP A 349 6.85 -30.09 0.73
C TRP A 349 8.28 -30.50 1.06
N VAL A 350 8.92 -31.22 0.16
CA VAL A 350 10.38 -31.37 0.13
C VAL A 350 10.93 -30.43 -0.92
N LEU A 351 11.84 -29.54 -0.50
CA LEU A 351 12.46 -28.53 -1.34
C LEU A 351 13.98 -28.70 -1.34
N PHE A 352 14.61 -28.41 -2.46
CA PHE A 352 16.06 -28.46 -2.62
C PHE A 352 16.59 -27.17 -3.22
N ARG A 353 17.66 -26.63 -2.64
CA ARG A 353 18.39 -25.47 -3.16
C ARG A 353 19.87 -25.82 -3.33
N PRO A 354 20.38 -25.96 -4.57
CA PRO A 354 21.79 -26.19 -4.82
C PRO A 354 22.65 -25.08 -4.22
N ARG A 355 23.81 -25.45 -3.68
CA ARG A 355 24.71 -24.48 -3.03
C ARG A 355 25.14 -23.39 -4.02
N GLY A 356 24.94 -22.12 -3.65
CA GLY A 356 25.27 -20.97 -4.48
C GLY A 356 24.29 -20.68 -5.62
N SER A 357 23.17 -21.39 -5.70
CA SER A 357 22.10 -21.14 -6.67
C SER A 357 20.97 -20.31 -6.06
N ALA A 358 20.36 -19.47 -6.89
CA ALA A 358 19.10 -18.78 -6.56
C ALA A 358 17.86 -19.62 -6.89
N ASN A 359 18.04 -20.83 -7.44
CA ASN A 359 16.97 -21.72 -7.86
C ASN A 359 16.55 -22.67 -6.73
N VAL A 360 15.24 -22.80 -6.55
CA VAL A 360 14.59 -23.71 -5.60
C VAL A 360 13.82 -24.76 -6.38
N TYR A 361 14.07 -26.03 -6.08
CA TYR A 361 13.44 -27.18 -6.72
C TYR A 361 12.37 -27.74 -5.78
N VAL A 362 11.14 -27.88 -6.28
CA VAL A 362 10.03 -28.55 -5.58
C VAL A 362 10.11 -30.05 -5.88
N VAL A 363 10.55 -30.85 -4.91
CA VAL A 363 11.00 -32.23 -5.15
C VAL A 363 9.92 -33.27 -4.89
N ASP A 364 9.27 -33.22 -3.72
CA ASP A 364 8.28 -34.22 -3.33
C ASP A 364 7.17 -33.59 -2.47
N ARG A 365 6.00 -34.22 -2.44
CA ARG A 365 4.78 -33.71 -1.81
C ARG A 365 4.11 -34.76 -0.94
N PHE A 366 3.79 -34.37 0.29
CA PHE A 366 2.81 -35.03 1.13
C PHE A 366 1.53 -34.19 1.15
N ARG A 367 0.38 -34.83 0.89
CA ARG A 367 -0.94 -34.20 1.05
C ARG A 367 -1.94 -35.27 1.46
N ASP A 368 -2.49 -35.15 2.66
CA ASP A 368 -3.51 -36.11 3.14
C ASP A 368 -4.40 -35.50 4.25
N ARG A 369 -5.60 -36.04 4.43
CA ARG A 369 -6.55 -35.67 5.50
C ARG A 369 -6.34 -36.59 6.70
N VAL A 370 -5.25 -36.35 7.42
CA VAL A 370 -4.81 -37.19 8.53
C VAL A 370 -4.82 -36.43 9.85
N GLY A 371 -4.99 -37.17 10.95
CA GLY A 371 -4.69 -36.65 12.29
C GLY A 371 -3.18 -36.65 12.57
N ILE A 372 -2.80 -36.22 13.78
CA ILE A 372 -1.40 -36.05 14.20
C ILE A 372 -0.51 -37.26 13.93
N VAL A 373 -1.00 -38.49 14.15
CA VAL A 373 -0.22 -39.73 13.94
C VAL A 373 0.15 -39.91 12.47
N GLY A 374 -0.77 -39.61 11.55
CA GLY A 374 -0.51 -39.72 10.11
C GLY A 374 0.42 -38.62 9.62
N ALA A 375 0.26 -37.39 10.13
CA ALA A 375 1.15 -36.28 9.82
C ALA A 375 2.61 -36.58 10.25
N ILE A 376 2.80 -37.07 11.48
CA ILE A 376 4.12 -37.52 11.97
C ILE A 376 4.68 -38.65 11.12
N GLY A 377 3.84 -39.60 10.69
CA GLY A 377 4.23 -40.66 9.76
C GLY A 377 4.75 -40.11 8.42
N GLY A 378 4.12 -39.06 7.89
CA GLY A 378 4.57 -38.32 6.71
C GLY A 378 5.94 -37.68 6.92
N ILE A 379 6.14 -36.97 8.04
CA ILE A 379 7.42 -36.34 8.39
C ILE A 379 8.53 -37.39 8.50
N ARG A 380 8.31 -38.48 9.24
CA ARG A 380 9.29 -39.58 9.38
C ARG A 380 9.66 -40.20 8.04
N ARG A 381 8.68 -40.40 7.15
CA ARG A 381 8.92 -40.92 5.80
C ARG A 381 9.84 -39.99 5.01
N PHE A 382 9.56 -38.69 4.98
CA PHE A 382 10.42 -37.73 4.31
C PHE A 382 11.79 -37.61 4.96
N SER A 383 11.89 -37.68 6.29
CA SER A 383 13.19 -37.69 6.97
C SER A 383 14.02 -38.94 6.67
N THR A 384 13.37 -40.07 6.38
CA THR A 384 14.07 -41.29 5.94
C THR A 384 14.59 -41.14 4.50
N LEU A 385 13.77 -40.57 3.60
CA LEU A 385 14.13 -40.39 2.19
C LEU A 385 15.12 -39.22 1.97
N TYR A 386 15.04 -38.20 2.82
CA TYR A 386 15.80 -36.95 2.74
C TYR A 386 16.46 -36.64 4.10
N PRO A 387 17.46 -37.45 4.52
CA PRO A 387 18.02 -37.40 5.89
C PRO A 387 18.77 -36.11 6.23
N THR A 388 19.14 -35.32 5.22
CA THR A 388 19.82 -34.03 5.41
C THR A 388 18.85 -32.85 5.39
N ALA A 389 17.54 -33.09 5.28
CA ALA A 389 16.55 -32.03 5.17
C ALA A 389 16.29 -31.39 6.54
N THR A 390 16.43 -30.07 6.63
CA THR A 390 15.92 -29.29 7.77
C THR A 390 14.40 -29.33 7.78
N ILE A 391 13.77 -29.42 8.95
CA ILE A 391 12.32 -29.62 9.04
C ILE A 391 11.70 -28.39 9.65
N ARG A 392 10.76 -27.78 8.93
CA ARG A 392 10.03 -26.60 9.36
C ARG A 392 8.54 -26.93 9.45
N VAL A 393 7.94 -26.64 10.61
CA VAL A 393 6.53 -26.93 10.89
C VAL A 393 5.88 -25.65 11.41
N GLU A 394 4.77 -25.23 10.78
CA GLU A 394 4.01 -24.08 11.26
C GLU A 394 3.53 -24.32 12.70
N ASN A 395 3.78 -23.37 13.61
CA ASN A 395 3.45 -23.46 15.03
C ASN A 395 1.97 -23.14 15.31
N LYS A 396 1.07 -23.72 14.52
CA LYS A 396 -0.39 -23.61 14.64
C LYS A 396 -1.05 -24.97 14.47
N ALA A 397 -2.31 -25.06 14.90
CA ALA A 397 -3.12 -26.27 14.80
C ALA A 397 -2.40 -27.51 15.38
N LEU A 398 -2.02 -28.48 14.54
CA LEU A 398 -1.32 -29.70 14.98
C LEU A 398 0.20 -29.55 15.09
N GLY A 399 0.77 -28.44 14.61
CA GLY A 399 2.20 -28.16 14.59
C GLY A 399 2.91 -28.26 15.94
N PRO A 400 2.42 -27.60 17.02
CA PRO A 400 3.08 -27.65 18.32
C PRO A 400 3.25 -29.09 18.84
N ALA A 401 2.22 -29.92 18.69
CA ALA A 401 2.27 -31.33 19.10
C ALA A 401 3.23 -32.15 18.22
N ALA A 402 3.28 -31.88 16.91
CA ALA A 402 4.22 -32.56 16.02
C ALA A 402 5.68 -32.21 16.37
N ILE A 403 5.94 -30.93 16.68
CA ILE A 403 7.27 -30.46 17.09
C ILE A 403 7.69 -31.13 18.39
N GLU A 404 6.84 -31.14 19.42
CA GLU A 404 7.13 -31.76 20.72
C GLU A 404 7.42 -33.27 20.57
N MET A 405 6.60 -33.98 19.79
CA MET A 405 6.76 -35.43 19.59
C MET A 405 7.99 -35.82 18.76
N LEU A 406 8.45 -34.94 17.87
CA LEU A 406 9.58 -35.21 16.98
C LEU A 406 10.91 -34.64 17.47
N HIS A 407 10.89 -33.72 18.44
CA HIS A 407 12.07 -33.03 18.93
C HIS A 407 13.19 -33.98 19.38
N ASP A 408 12.84 -35.05 20.09
CA ASP A 408 13.80 -36.02 20.63
C ASP A 408 14.14 -37.15 19.64
N GLU A 409 13.42 -37.24 18.51
CA GLU A 409 13.57 -38.31 17.51
C GLU A 409 14.34 -37.83 16.28
N ILE A 410 14.05 -36.63 15.79
CA ILE A 410 14.58 -36.11 14.52
C ILE A 410 15.31 -34.78 14.77
N PRO A 411 16.63 -34.73 14.56
CA PRO A 411 17.37 -33.48 14.66
C PRO A 411 16.88 -32.44 13.64
N GLY A 412 16.78 -31.18 14.05
CA GLY A 412 16.55 -30.06 13.14
C GLY A 412 15.09 -29.77 12.80
N VAL A 413 14.15 -30.17 13.68
CA VAL A 413 12.75 -29.71 13.64
C VAL A 413 12.65 -28.31 14.24
N VAL A 414 12.14 -27.35 13.47
CA VAL A 414 12.05 -25.93 13.83
C VAL A 414 10.61 -25.44 13.68
N ALA A 415 10.13 -24.75 14.71
CA ALA A 415 8.85 -24.05 14.69
C ALA A 415 8.90 -22.84 13.73
N ASP A 416 7.83 -22.65 12.96
CA ASP A 416 7.63 -21.45 12.15
C ASP A 416 6.41 -20.67 12.63
N ASP A 417 6.62 -19.40 12.95
CA ASP A 417 5.56 -18.46 13.30
C ASP A 417 5.44 -17.42 12.17
N PRO A 418 4.69 -17.72 11.10
CA PRO A 418 4.64 -16.86 9.94
C PRO A 418 3.97 -15.51 10.24
N ASP A 419 4.69 -14.42 9.93
CA ASP A 419 4.20 -13.05 10.01
C ASP A 419 3.35 -12.67 8.78
N GLY A 420 2.22 -12.01 9.01
CA GLY A 420 1.30 -11.55 7.98
C GLY A 420 0.28 -12.59 7.49
N SER A 421 -0.67 -12.14 6.67
CA SER A 421 -1.69 -13.00 6.06
C SER A 421 -1.09 -13.90 4.97
N LYS A 422 -1.78 -15.00 4.65
CA LYS A 422 -1.38 -15.96 3.60
C LYS A 422 -1.11 -15.30 2.25
N VAL A 423 -2.00 -14.37 1.87
CA VAL A 423 -1.87 -13.63 0.61
C VAL A 423 -0.61 -12.76 0.62
N GLN A 424 -0.31 -12.09 1.73
CA GLN A 424 0.92 -11.29 1.86
C GLN A 424 2.17 -12.16 1.74
N ARG A 425 2.18 -13.33 2.39
CA ARG A 425 3.29 -14.29 2.28
C ARG A 425 3.49 -14.77 0.85
N PHE A 426 2.40 -15.07 0.16
CA PHE A 426 2.45 -15.49 -1.24
C PHE A 426 2.96 -14.39 -2.17
N VAL A 427 2.44 -13.17 -2.05
CA VAL A 427 2.90 -11.99 -2.80
C VAL A 427 4.39 -11.74 -2.56
N ALA A 428 4.89 -11.98 -1.34
CA ALA A 428 6.31 -11.89 -1.05
C ALA A 428 7.17 -13.00 -1.71
N CYS A 429 6.59 -14.15 -2.08
CA CYS A 429 7.28 -15.18 -2.87
C CYS A 429 7.14 -14.99 -4.39
N GLN A 430 6.10 -14.26 -4.82
CA GLN A 430 5.73 -14.10 -6.22
C GLN A 430 6.89 -13.65 -7.13
N PRO A 431 7.76 -12.68 -6.78
CA PRO A 431 8.89 -12.30 -7.63
C PRO A 431 9.85 -13.45 -7.95
N MET A 432 10.07 -14.37 -7.00
CA MET A 432 10.91 -15.55 -7.20
C MET A 432 10.24 -16.54 -8.15
N ILE A 433 8.92 -16.70 -8.01
CA ILE A 433 8.13 -17.56 -8.89
C ILE A 433 8.12 -16.95 -10.30
N GLU A 434 7.75 -15.68 -10.48
CA GLU A 434 7.71 -15.00 -11.78
C GLU A 434 9.04 -14.98 -12.52
N ALA A 435 10.17 -14.96 -11.80
CA ALA A 435 11.51 -15.01 -12.38
C ALA A 435 11.91 -16.42 -12.88
N GLY A 436 11.10 -17.46 -12.63
CA GLY A 436 11.43 -18.84 -12.97
C GLY A 436 12.40 -19.51 -11.97
N ASN A 437 12.63 -18.90 -10.81
CA ASN A 437 13.55 -19.41 -9.80
C ASN A 437 12.94 -20.52 -8.93
N VAL A 438 11.61 -20.72 -8.98
CA VAL A 438 10.94 -21.88 -8.37
C VAL A 438 10.65 -22.87 -9.46
N LEU A 439 11.33 -24.02 -9.41
CA LEU A 439 11.26 -25.06 -10.43
C LEU A 439 10.44 -26.25 -9.94
N VAL A 440 9.52 -26.69 -10.79
CA VAL A 440 8.72 -27.91 -10.61
C VAL A 440 9.20 -29.00 -11.57
N PRO A 441 9.03 -30.29 -11.24
CA PRO A 441 9.42 -31.37 -12.15
C PRO A 441 8.58 -31.30 -13.42
N GLU A 442 9.16 -31.69 -14.56
CA GLU A 442 8.40 -31.79 -15.82
C GLU A 442 7.24 -32.79 -15.71
N MET A 443 7.40 -33.82 -14.89
CA MET A 443 6.35 -34.79 -14.60
C MET A 443 6.35 -35.17 -13.13
N ALA A 444 5.22 -35.01 -12.47
CA ALA A 444 4.94 -35.63 -11.18
C ALA A 444 3.43 -35.89 -11.02
N PRO A 445 3.02 -36.96 -10.32
CA PRO A 445 1.60 -37.27 -10.10
C PRO A 445 0.82 -36.15 -9.40
N TRP A 446 1.52 -35.30 -8.64
CA TRP A 446 0.95 -34.20 -7.87
C TRP A 446 0.97 -32.85 -8.62
N LEU A 447 1.65 -32.77 -9.77
CA LEU A 447 1.97 -31.50 -10.40
C LEU A 447 0.72 -30.71 -10.80
N ASP A 448 -0.20 -31.32 -11.55
CA ASP A 448 -1.35 -30.58 -12.07
C ASP A 448 -2.27 -30.10 -10.95
N GLU A 449 -2.53 -30.93 -9.94
CA GLU A 449 -3.31 -30.54 -8.76
C GLU A 449 -2.64 -29.39 -7.98
N PHE A 450 -1.31 -29.38 -7.89
CA PHE A 450 -0.57 -28.27 -7.30
C PHE A 450 -0.68 -27.01 -8.16
N MET A 451 -0.49 -27.12 -9.48
CA MET A 451 -0.55 -25.99 -10.40
C MET A 451 -1.95 -25.36 -10.44
N ASP A 452 -3.00 -26.18 -10.42
CA ASP A 452 -4.38 -25.71 -10.36
C ASP A 452 -4.65 -24.94 -9.04
N GLU A 453 -4.15 -25.45 -7.91
CA GLU A 453 -4.34 -24.78 -6.61
C GLU A 453 -3.56 -23.45 -6.52
N ILE A 454 -2.28 -23.46 -6.88
CA ILE A 454 -1.41 -22.28 -6.73
C ILE A 454 -1.73 -21.17 -7.73
N THR A 455 -2.19 -21.52 -8.94
CA THR A 455 -2.64 -20.54 -9.93
C THR A 455 -4.06 -20.07 -9.66
N ALA A 456 -4.89 -20.80 -8.92
CA ALA A 456 -6.20 -20.31 -8.48
C ALA A 456 -6.11 -19.44 -7.21
N PHE A 457 -5.04 -19.53 -6.43
CA PHE A 457 -4.86 -18.75 -5.19
C PHE A 457 -4.87 -17.23 -5.47
N PRO A 458 -5.61 -16.42 -4.68
CA PRO A 458 -6.24 -16.73 -3.39
C PRO A 458 -7.70 -17.20 -3.46
N ASN A 459 -8.25 -17.37 -4.67
CA ASN A 459 -9.67 -17.65 -4.89
C ASN A 459 -9.97 -19.15 -5.09
N GLY A 460 -8.94 -20.00 -5.05
CA GLY A 460 -9.07 -21.45 -5.10
C GLY A 460 -9.82 -22.02 -3.89
N LEU A 461 -10.41 -23.20 -4.07
CA LEU A 461 -11.14 -23.91 -3.00
C LEU A 461 -10.24 -24.36 -1.85
N ASN A 462 -8.95 -24.57 -2.13
CA ASN A 462 -7.94 -24.99 -1.18
C ASN A 462 -6.75 -24.03 -1.23
N ASP A 463 -6.08 -23.86 -0.09
CA ASP A 463 -4.87 -23.04 0.05
C ASP A 463 -3.76 -23.71 0.87
N ASP A 464 -3.93 -25.01 1.20
CA ASP A 464 -3.05 -25.74 2.11
C ASP A 464 -1.65 -25.94 1.52
N GLN A 465 -1.55 -26.16 0.20
CA GLN A 465 -0.26 -26.36 -0.46
C GLN A 465 0.56 -25.07 -0.54
N VAL A 466 -0.14 -23.92 -0.53
CA VAL A 466 0.43 -22.58 -0.70
C VAL A 466 1.19 -22.15 0.55
N ASP A 467 0.60 -22.38 1.73
CA ASP A 467 1.22 -22.01 3.01
C ASP A 467 2.50 -22.80 3.27
N ALA A 468 2.47 -24.12 3.09
CA ALA A 468 3.63 -24.97 3.24
C ALA A 468 4.78 -24.57 2.29
N LEU A 469 4.48 -24.19 1.05
CA LEU A 469 5.51 -23.77 0.09
C LEU A 469 6.10 -22.39 0.46
N THR A 470 5.24 -21.40 0.68
CA THR A 470 5.66 -20.02 0.94
C THR A 470 6.50 -19.89 2.21
N GLN A 471 6.16 -20.66 3.25
CA GLN A 471 6.92 -20.76 4.49
C GLN A 471 8.43 -20.95 4.25
N GLN A 472 8.81 -21.94 3.46
CA GLN A 472 10.23 -22.23 3.22
C GLN A 472 10.87 -21.28 2.20
N LEU A 473 10.11 -20.81 1.20
CA LEU A 473 10.60 -19.82 0.24
C LEU A 473 10.97 -18.50 0.93
N LEU A 474 10.13 -18.03 1.86
CA LEU A 474 10.40 -16.82 2.67
C LEU A 474 11.62 -17.01 3.56
N HIS A 475 11.74 -18.17 4.21
CA HIS A 475 12.91 -18.49 5.02
C HIS A 475 14.21 -18.41 4.22
N TRP A 476 14.23 -18.98 3.01
CA TRP A 476 15.40 -18.94 2.14
C TRP A 476 15.66 -17.58 1.49
N ARG A 477 14.66 -16.69 1.44
CA ARG A 477 14.81 -15.29 1.04
C ARG A 477 15.43 -14.44 2.14
N ALA A 478 15.14 -14.72 3.41
CA ALA A 478 15.76 -14.04 4.55
C ALA A 478 17.25 -14.48 4.67
N LYS A 479 18.19 -13.57 4.40
CA LYS A 479 19.63 -13.88 4.52
C LYS A 479 19.98 -14.35 5.95
N PRO A 480 20.96 -15.26 6.12
CA PRO A 480 21.58 -15.51 7.43
C PRO A 480 22.44 -14.30 7.80
N GLY A 481 21.87 -13.41 8.61
CA GLY A 481 22.48 -12.18 9.09
C GLY A 481 21.38 -11.21 9.52
N GLY A 482 21.07 -11.20 10.82
CA GLY A 482 19.94 -10.51 11.46
C GLY A 482 19.80 -9.01 11.18
N GLY A 483 19.33 -8.66 9.98
CA GLY A 483 18.62 -7.43 9.72
C GLY A 483 17.12 -7.75 9.70
N LYS A 484 16.33 -6.98 10.44
CA LYS A 484 14.87 -7.04 10.34
C LYS A 484 14.44 -6.96 8.87
N PRO A 485 13.38 -7.68 8.46
CA PRO A 485 12.78 -7.43 7.15
C PRO A 485 12.44 -5.95 7.00
N TRP A 486 12.64 -5.39 5.81
CA TRP A 486 12.42 -3.97 5.52
C TRP A 486 10.95 -3.52 5.63
N TRP A 487 10.04 -4.44 5.95
CA TRP A 487 8.62 -4.19 6.18
C TRP A 487 8.22 -4.10 7.67
N THR A 488 9.19 -3.95 8.58
CA THR A 488 8.97 -3.31 9.89
C THR A 488 9.41 -1.87 9.84
#